data_AF-A0A9D6QY93-F1
#
_entry.id   AF-A0A9D6QY93-F1
#
_cell.length_a   1.000
_cell.length_b   1.000
_cell.length_c   1.000
_cell.angle_alpha   90.00
_cell.angle_beta   90.00
_cell.angle_gamma   90.00
#
_symmetry.space_group_name_H-M   'P 1'
#
loop_
_entity.id
_entity.type
_entity.pdbx_description
1 polymer ?
#
loop_
_entity_poly.entity_id
_entity_poly.type
_entity_poly.pdbx_seq_one_letter_code
_entity_poly.pdbx_strand_id
1 'polypeptide(L)'
;MRNKKISSGTRINAEKSRLFFSDLCSSAFIRVLTLFFLAACAISPTPLAPTATPRARTDAPAERLSPTPAPNEIQLWFSATPDQSIAINARVEKFNATQTRVRVSANNIGAYTDLLKRVPLAQTFNVPPDLFLLNPSDIAAQIKSGAIIPLDDLMQDPDIGLRTTDGAGIFNAFIDRYPQFNHRVYSLAPARQMQVMFYNADLLKSAGISKPPETWDEFTRVCAAISKPPDIFCYALDLNASDFAASVYARGGELISADAKTVAFNSKPALDALTQIKDHLTKGYAVPTKIAFQAPLDFANRKIA
;
A
#
# COMPACT_ATOMS: atom_id res chain seq x y z
N MET A 1 -59.92 -51.95 -4.92
CA MET A 1 -58.98 -52.60 -5.87
C MET A 1 -57.71 -51.77 -5.93
N ARG A 2 -56.56 -52.41 -5.60
CA ARG A 2 -55.16 -52.30 -6.13
C ARG A 2 -54.78 -51.00 -6.88
N ASN A 3 -53.58 -50.43 -6.81
CA ASN A 3 -52.24 -50.65 -6.22
C ASN A 3 -51.50 -49.33 -6.62
N LYS A 4 -50.46 -48.79 -5.96
CA LYS A 4 -49.12 -49.38 -5.83
C LYS A 4 -48.24 -48.44 -4.97
N LYS A 5 -47.55 -49.02 -3.98
CA LYS A 5 -46.39 -48.46 -3.26
C LYS A 5 -45.14 -48.41 -4.15
N ILE A 6 -44.28 -47.41 -3.94
CA ILE A 6 -42.79 -47.46 -4.00
C ILE A 6 -42.30 -46.37 -3.01
N SER A 7 -41.89 -46.66 -1.78
CA SER A 7 -40.57 -47.13 -1.29
C SER A 7 -39.42 -46.10 -1.37
N SER A 8 -38.98 -45.68 -0.17
CA SER A 8 -37.61 -45.45 0.38
C SER A 8 -36.54 -44.71 -0.47
N GLY A 9 -35.62 -43.91 0.08
CA GLY A 9 -35.28 -43.53 1.44
C GLY A 9 -34.02 -42.65 1.43
N THR A 10 -33.61 -42.24 2.63
CA THR A 10 -32.23 -41.90 3.02
C THR A 10 -31.73 -40.47 2.76
N ARG A 11 -31.71 -39.71 3.86
CA ARG A 11 -30.86 -38.53 4.14
C ARG A 11 -29.40 -38.88 3.84
N ILE A 12 -28.71 -38.04 3.06
CA ILE A 12 -27.26 -38.15 2.88
C ILE A 12 -26.56 -37.04 3.69
N ASN A 13 -25.74 -37.50 4.62
CA ASN A 13 -24.90 -36.75 5.55
C ASN A 13 -23.88 -35.84 4.86
N ALA A 14 -23.73 -34.64 5.41
CA ALA A 14 -22.77 -33.59 5.05
C ALA A 14 -21.32 -33.85 5.51
N GLU A 15 -20.89 -35.12 5.63
CA GLU A 15 -19.55 -35.49 6.13
C GLU A 15 -18.60 -36.05 5.06
N LYS A 16 -19.03 -36.25 3.81
CA LYS A 16 -18.17 -36.82 2.75
C LYS A 16 -17.39 -35.82 1.90
N SER A 17 -17.50 -34.51 2.17
CA SER A 17 -16.79 -33.47 1.42
C SER A 17 -15.44 -33.06 2.05
N ARG A 18 -15.11 -33.57 3.24
CA ARG A 18 -13.88 -33.20 3.98
C ARG A 18 -12.70 -34.18 3.86
N LEU A 19 -12.88 -35.31 3.17
CA LEU A 19 -11.86 -36.37 3.06
C LEU A 19 -11.19 -36.46 1.68
N PHE A 20 -11.43 -35.51 0.77
CA PHE A 20 -10.83 -35.52 -0.57
C PHE A 20 -9.63 -34.58 -0.75
N PHE A 21 -9.20 -33.89 0.31
CA PHE A 21 -8.12 -32.89 0.24
C PHE A 21 -6.86 -33.22 1.08
N SER A 22 -6.83 -34.32 1.85
CA SER A 22 -5.66 -34.64 2.70
C SER A 22 -4.64 -35.63 2.12
N ASP A 23 -4.91 -36.29 0.98
CA ASP A 23 -4.12 -37.47 0.55
C ASP A 23 -3.26 -37.26 -0.70
N LEU A 24 -2.96 -36.01 -1.08
CA LEU A 24 -2.04 -35.72 -2.20
C LEU A 24 -0.65 -35.23 -1.75
N CYS A 25 -0.31 -35.39 -0.46
CA CYS A 25 1.00 -35.05 0.09
C CYS A 25 1.63 -36.26 0.79
N SER A 26 1.91 -37.32 0.05
CA SER A 26 2.94 -38.28 0.45
C SER A 26 3.30 -39.18 -0.73
N SER A 27 4.56 -39.60 -0.80
CA SER A 27 5.15 -40.59 -1.73
C SER A 27 5.54 -40.13 -3.14
N ALA A 28 6.71 -39.49 -3.25
CA ALA A 28 7.67 -39.72 -4.34
C ALA A 28 9.06 -39.16 -3.98
N PHE A 29 9.70 -39.73 -2.96
CA PHE A 29 11.14 -39.58 -2.72
C PHE A 29 11.70 -40.98 -2.56
N ILE A 30 12.55 -41.43 -3.50
CA ILE A 30 13.62 -42.41 -3.30
C ILE A 30 14.42 -42.62 -4.61
N ARG A 31 15.73 -42.31 -4.50
CA ARG A 31 16.91 -42.89 -5.19
C ARG A 31 17.11 -42.64 -6.69
N VAL A 32 18.13 -41.82 -7.02
CA VAL A 32 19.37 -42.34 -7.67
C VAL A 32 20.57 -41.58 -7.09
N LEU A 33 21.44 -42.33 -6.41
CA LEU A 33 22.73 -41.91 -5.89
C LEU A 33 23.78 -42.16 -6.99
N THR A 34 24.47 -41.13 -7.45
CA THR A 34 25.50 -41.21 -8.50
C THR A 34 26.87 -41.37 -7.86
N LEU A 35 27.57 -42.46 -8.17
CA LEU A 35 29.02 -42.59 -8.01
C LEU A 35 29.49 -43.79 -8.85
N PHE A 36 30.14 -43.54 -9.98
CA PHE A 36 31.21 -44.40 -10.48
C PHE A 36 32.19 -43.58 -11.33
N PHE A 37 33.46 -43.86 -11.10
CA PHE A 37 34.67 -43.18 -11.53
C PHE A 37 35.20 -43.73 -12.87
N LEU A 38 35.99 -42.89 -13.55
CA LEU A 38 37.18 -43.16 -14.40
C LEU A 38 37.06 -43.63 -15.87
N ALA A 39 37.85 -42.90 -16.68
CA ALA A 39 38.68 -43.32 -17.83
C ALA A 39 38.20 -42.99 -19.28
N ALA A 40 38.66 -41.82 -19.75
CA ALA A 40 39.40 -41.52 -20.99
C ALA A 40 39.05 -42.20 -22.33
N CYS A 41 38.85 -41.37 -23.37
CA CYS A 41 39.67 -41.42 -24.60
C CYS A 41 39.50 -40.19 -25.52
N ALA A 42 40.65 -39.58 -25.85
CA ALA A 42 41.06 -38.92 -27.09
C ALA A 42 40.12 -37.92 -27.83
N ILE A 43 40.47 -36.63 -27.76
CA ILE A 43 40.22 -35.66 -28.85
C ILE A 43 41.51 -34.86 -29.09
N SER A 44 41.97 -34.88 -30.35
CA SER A 44 43.17 -34.21 -30.88
C SER A 44 43.09 -32.67 -30.76
N PRO A 45 44.24 -31.95 -30.74
CA PRO A 45 44.25 -30.50 -30.52
C PRO A 45 43.77 -29.73 -31.77
N THR A 46 42.77 -28.88 -31.59
CA THR A 46 42.32 -27.90 -32.59
C THR A 46 43.17 -26.62 -32.45
N PRO A 47 43.57 -25.92 -33.54
CA PRO A 47 44.51 -24.80 -33.47
C PRO A 47 43.95 -23.58 -32.74
N LEU A 48 44.80 -22.84 -32.02
CA LEU A 48 44.45 -21.55 -31.43
C LEU A 48 43.97 -20.58 -32.51
N ALA A 49 42.74 -20.07 -32.35
CA ALA A 49 42.26 -18.88 -33.04
C ALA A 49 42.79 -17.60 -32.36
N PRO A 50 42.90 -16.48 -33.10
CA PRO A 50 43.66 -15.31 -32.66
C PRO A 50 43.05 -14.60 -31.44
N THR A 51 43.93 -14.03 -30.64
CA THR A 51 43.67 -13.19 -29.47
C THR A 51 42.57 -12.16 -29.77
N ALA A 52 41.42 -12.29 -29.10
CA ALA A 52 40.38 -11.28 -29.12
C ALA A 52 40.91 -9.99 -28.48
N THR A 53 40.93 -8.92 -29.28
CA THR A 53 41.10 -7.53 -28.86
C THR A 53 40.18 -7.23 -27.66
N PRO A 54 40.62 -6.47 -26.64
CA PRO A 54 39.76 -6.13 -25.50
C PRO A 54 38.49 -5.43 -26.01
N ARG A 55 37.35 -6.10 -25.90
CA ARG A 55 36.04 -5.50 -26.16
C ARG A 55 35.90 -4.34 -25.18
N ALA A 56 35.79 -3.13 -25.74
CA ALA A 56 35.51 -1.93 -24.99
C ALA A 56 34.40 -2.22 -23.98
N ARG A 57 34.66 -1.86 -22.74
CA ARG A 57 33.76 -1.96 -21.59
C ARG A 57 32.47 -1.26 -22.01
N THR A 58 31.44 -2.02 -22.35
CA THR A 58 30.13 -1.47 -22.67
C THR A 58 29.67 -0.72 -21.43
N ASP A 59 29.43 0.57 -21.60
CA ASP A 59 28.96 1.44 -20.55
C ASP A 59 27.71 0.86 -19.86
N ALA A 60 27.72 1.06 -18.55
CA ALA A 60 26.86 0.47 -17.56
C ALA A 60 25.45 1.15 -17.56
N PRO A 61 24.52 0.77 -16.66
CA PRO A 61 23.05 0.81 -16.81
C PRO A 61 22.36 2.19 -16.81
N ALA A 62 23.09 3.29 -17.03
CA ALA A 62 22.56 4.66 -17.00
C ALA A 62 21.48 4.92 -18.07
N GLU A 63 21.55 4.26 -19.23
CA GLU A 63 20.68 4.51 -20.37
C GLU A 63 19.21 4.06 -20.17
N ARG A 64 18.89 3.31 -19.11
CA ARG A 64 17.51 2.83 -18.83
C ARG A 64 16.82 3.53 -17.66
N LEU A 65 17.35 4.65 -17.16
CA LEU A 65 16.80 5.31 -15.98
C LEU A 65 15.73 6.38 -16.27
N SER A 66 15.63 6.90 -17.50
CA SER A 66 14.49 7.55 -18.18
C SER A 66 15.02 8.31 -19.40
N PRO A 67 14.19 8.65 -20.41
CA PRO A 67 14.64 9.52 -21.50
C PRO A 67 15.08 10.89 -20.96
N THR A 68 16.17 11.44 -21.51
CA THR A 68 16.62 12.80 -21.24
C THR A 68 15.47 13.78 -21.57
N PRO A 69 15.08 14.68 -20.65
CA PRO A 69 13.98 15.61 -20.89
C PRO A 69 14.28 16.51 -22.09
N ALA A 70 13.29 16.75 -22.95
CA ALA A 70 13.38 17.81 -23.94
C ALA A 70 13.48 19.18 -23.24
N PRO A 71 14.01 20.23 -23.90
CA PRO A 71 13.98 21.58 -23.35
C PRO A 71 12.54 21.96 -22.93
N ASN A 72 12.39 22.42 -21.68
CA ASN A 72 11.10 22.77 -21.05
C ASN A 72 10.15 21.59 -20.74
N GLU A 73 10.64 20.35 -20.74
CA GLU A 73 9.90 19.19 -20.26
C GLU A 73 10.17 18.95 -18.76
N ILE A 74 9.12 18.72 -17.99
CA ILE A 74 9.15 18.40 -16.56
C ILE A 74 8.82 16.91 -16.39
N GLN A 75 9.76 16.12 -15.88
CA GLN A 75 9.58 14.69 -15.64
C GLN A 75 8.91 14.46 -14.29
N LEU A 76 7.72 13.85 -14.32
CA LEU A 76 6.98 13.39 -13.15
C LEU A 76 7.07 11.87 -13.04
N TRP A 77 7.70 11.36 -11.98
CA TRP A 77 7.74 9.92 -11.69
C TRP A 77 6.73 9.53 -10.61
N PHE A 78 6.00 8.45 -10.82
CA PHE A 78 5.02 7.97 -9.84
C PHE A 78 4.90 6.44 -9.85
N SER A 79 4.24 5.89 -8.84
CA SER A 79 3.85 4.49 -8.78
C SER A 79 2.35 4.42 -8.52
N ALA A 80 1.62 3.75 -9.40
CA ALA A 80 0.17 3.73 -9.36
C ALA A 80 -0.39 2.48 -10.06
N THR A 81 -1.61 2.09 -9.69
CA THR A 81 -2.38 1.10 -10.45
C THR A 81 -2.76 1.64 -11.84
N PRO A 82 -3.23 0.78 -12.78
CA PRO A 82 -3.69 1.25 -14.09
C PRO A 82 -4.75 2.36 -14.01
N ASP A 83 -5.79 2.17 -13.19
CA ASP A 83 -6.87 3.16 -13.04
C ASP A 83 -6.38 4.50 -12.46
N GLN A 84 -5.48 4.43 -11.47
CA GLN A 84 -4.85 5.62 -10.90
C GLN A 84 -3.95 6.33 -11.94
N SER A 85 -3.25 5.57 -12.78
CA SER A 85 -2.40 6.14 -13.85
C SER A 85 -3.24 6.90 -14.88
N ILE A 86 -4.42 6.39 -15.24
CA ILE A 86 -5.37 7.09 -16.11
C ILE A 86 -5.76 8.44 -15.49
N ALA A 87 -6.10 8.45 -14.20
CA ALA A 87 -6.48 9.68 -13.50
C ALA A 87 -5.33 10.70 -13.40
N ILE A 88 -4.10 10.24 -13.15
CA ILE A 88 -2.90 11.09 -13.13
C ILE A 88 -2.64 11.68 -14.51
N ASN A 89 -2.63 10.84 -15.55
CA ASN A 89 -2.38 11.27 -16.93
C ASN A 89 -3.43 12.28 -17.41
N ALA A 90 -4.71 12.09 -17.09
CA ALA A 90 -5.76 13.05 -17.42
C ALA A 90 -5.53 14.43 -16.77
N ARG A 91 -4.99 14.48 -15.54
CA ARG A 91 -4.62 15.74 -14.88
C ARG A 91 -3.41 16.40 -15.55
N VAL A 92 -2.42 15.60 -15.94
CA VAL A 92 -1.22 16.07 -16.65
C VAL A 92 -1.59 16.60 -18.04
N GLU A 93 -2.46 15.92 -18.76
CA GLU A 93 -2.99 16.39 -20.06
C GLU A 93 -3.73 17.72 -19.90
N LYS A 94 -4.61 17.82 -18.89
CA LYS A 94 -5.31 19.07 -18.58
C LYS A 94 -4.34 20.21 -18.26
N PHE A 95 -3.30 19.96 -17.46
CA PHE A 95 -2.26 20.94 -17.16
C PHE A 95 -1.52 21.35 -18.44
N ASN A 96 -1.03 20.39 -19.22
CA ASN A 96 -0.30 20.64 -20.46
C ASN A 96 -1.12 21.43 -21.49
N ALA A 97 -2.43 21.19 -21.57
CA ALA A 97 -3.33 21.95 -22.45
C ALA A 97 -3.46 23.43 -22.06
N THR A 98 -3.14 23.78 -20.81
CA THR A 98 -3.18 25.17 -20.30
C THR A 98 -1.81 25.86 -20.32
N GLN A 99 -0.74 25.16 -20.68
CA GLN A 99 0.62 25.66 -20.58
C GLN A 99 1.29 25.80 -21.95
N THR A 100 1.95 26.94 -22.15
CA THR A 100 2.78 27.20 -23.34
C THR A 100 4.27 27.17 -23.04
N ARG A 101 4.65 27.28 -21.76
CA ARG A 101 6.05 27.39 -21.32
C ARG A 101 6.68 26.06 -20.97
N VAL A 102 5.90 25.12 -20.44
CA VAL A 102 6.39 23.84 -19.93
C VAL A 102 5.45 22.72 -20.34
N ARG A 103 5.99 21.51 -20.45
CA ARG A 103 5.22 20.28 -20.66
C ARG A 103 5.59 19.26 -19.60
N VAL A 104 4.61 18.69 -18.91
CA VAL A 104 4.83 17.60 -17.96
C VAL A 104 4.74 16.25 -18.68
N SER A 105 5.70 15.39 -18.39
CA SER A 105 5.78 14.01 -18.85
C SER A 105 5.69 13.07 -17.66
N ALA A 106 4.60 12.29 -17.62
CA ALA A 106 4.26 11.47 -16.47
C ALA A 106 4.65 10.02 -16.70
N ASN A 107 5.51 9.49 -15.83
CA ASN A 107 6.12 8.18 -15.96
C ASN A 107 5.75 7.30 -14.77
N ASN A 108 4.94 6.27 -15.01
CA ASN A 108 4.69 5.25 -14.01
C ASN A 108 5.91 4.31 -13.93
N ILE A 109 6.57 4.28 -12.78
CA ILE A 109 7.77 3.49 -12.49
C ILE A 109 7.41 2.06 -12.04
N GLY A 110 6.13 1.69 -12.02
CA GLY A 110 5.68 0.36 -11.64
C GLY A 110 5.55 0.22 -10.13
N ALA A 111 6.28 -0.71 -9.53
CA ALA A 111 6.17 -0.98 -8.09
C ALA A 111 6.71 0.19 -7.26
N TYR A 112 6.05 0.49 -6.13
CA TYR A 112 6.45 1.58 -5.24
C TYR A 112 7.89 1.43 -4.71
N THR A 113 8.31 0.19 -4.45
CA THR A 113 9.68 -0.12 -4.04
C THR A 113 10.73 0.19 -5.10
N ASP A 114 10.36 0.15 -6.39
CA ASP A 114 11.26 0.48 -7.48
C ASP A 114 11.40 1.99 -7.62
N LEU A 115 10.31 2.75 -7.47
CA LEU A 115 10.34 4.21 -7.41
C LEU A 115 11.28 4.71 -6.31
N LEU A 116 11.16 4.17 -5.09
CA LEU A 116 12.00 4.54 -3.95
C LEU A 116 13.50 4.31 -4.18
N LYS A 117 13.86 3.30 -4.98
CA LYS A 117 15.26 3.00 -5.33
C LYS A 117 15.75 3.83 -6.52
N ARG A 118 14.88 4.08 -7.51
CA ARG A 118 15.24 4.71 -8.77
C ARG A 118 15.53 6.20 -8.60
N VAL A 119 14.78 6.90 -7.74
CA VAL A 119 15.01 8.34 -7.47
C VAL A 119 16.42 8.63 -6.98
N PRO A 120 16.92 8.05 -5.86
CA PRO A 120 18.28 8.32 -5.41
C PRO A 120 19.34 7.80 -6.39
N LEU A 121 19.08 6.69 -7.11
CA LEU A 121 19.99 6.20 -8.14
C LEU A 121 20.13 7.20 -9.31
N ALA A 122 19.03 7.75 -9.80
CA ALA A 122 19.02 8.74 -10.87
C ALA A 122 19.81 10.00 -10.49
N GLN A 123 19.75 10.40 -9.20
CA GLN A 123 20.56 11.48 -8.67
C GLN A 123 22.07 11.17 -8.72
N THR A 124 22.51 9.94 -8.45
CA THR A 124 23.94 9.56 -8.56
C THR A 124 24.48 9.65 -9.99
N PHE A 125 23.59 9.50 -10.98
CA PHE A 125 23.92 9.66 -12.40
C PHE A 125 23.64 11.08 -12.92
N ASN A 126 23.29 12.02 -12.04
CA ASN A 126 22.97 13.41 -12.38
C ASN A 126 21.82 13.55 -13.40
N VAL A 127 20.85 12.64 -13.35
CA VAL A 127 19.64 12.61 -14.19
C VAL A 127 18.36 12.36 -13.36
N PRO A 128 18.14 13.04 -12.22
CA PRO A 128 16.94 12.85 -11.42
C PRO A 128 15.68 13.32 -12.17
N PRO A 129 14.48 12.81 -11.82
CA PRO A 129 13.24 13.45 -12.25
C PRO A 129 13.07 14.82 -11.60
N ASP A 130 12.31 15.71 -12.25
CA ASP A 130 11.97 17.03 -11.70
C ASP A 130 10.95 16.90 -10.56
N LEU A 131 9.99 15.98 -10.69
CA LEU A 131 8.94 15.71 -9.72
C LEU A 131 8.77 14.22 -9.47
N PHE A 132 8.42 13.83 -8.25
CA PHE A 132 8.05 12.45 -7.96
C PHE A 132 7.02 12.33 -6.83
N LEU A 133 6.14 11.33 -6.92
CA LEU A 133 5.06 11.10 -5.95
C LEU A 133 5.41 9.99 -4.97
N LEU A 134 5.51 10.34 -3.69
CA LEU A 134 5.80 9.41 -2.59
C LEU A 134 4.73 9.45 -1.51
N ASN A 135 4.70 8.39 -0.69
CA ASN A 135 3.99 8.42 0.58
C ASN A 135 4.68 9.40 1.55
N PRO A 136 3.93 10.10 2.41
CA PRO A 136 4.50 11.04 3.36
C PRO A 136 5.58 10.44 4.28
N SER A 137 5.47 9.15 4.60
CA SER A 137 6.43 8.40 5.43
C SER A 137 7.84 8.33 4.84
N ASP A 138 7.99 8.44 3.51
CA ASP A 138 9.26 8.24 2.81
C ASP A 138 10.01 9.54 2.52
N ILE A 139 9.35 10.71 2.69
CA ILE A 139 9.91 12.02 2.36
C ILE A 139 11.16 12.33 3.19
N ALA A 140 11.17 11.98 4.47
CA ALA A 140 12.31 12.23 5.35
C ALA A 140 13.61 11.57 4.87
N ALA A 141 13.54 10.39 4.27
CA ALA A 141 14.71 9.72 3.69
C ALA A 141 15.23 10.46 2.45
N GLN A 142 14.33 11.01 1.63
CA GLN A 142 14.69 11.75 0.42
C GLN A 142 15.24 13.16 0.72
N ILE A 143 14.79 13.80 1.80
CA ILE A 143 15.43 15.03 2.30
C ILE A 143 16.88 14.74 2.70
N LYS A 144 17.12 13.62 3.41
CA LYS A 144 18.47 13.23 3.86
C LYS A 144 19.40 12.81 2.71
N SER A 145 18.88 12.23 1.63
CA SER A 145 19.68 11.92 0.44
C SER A 145 20.01 13.14 -0.43
N GLY A 146 19.34 14.28 -0.17
CA GLY A 146 19.43 15.47 -1.02
C GLY A 146 18.64 15.35 -2.32
N ALA A 147 17.76 14.35 -2.46
CA ALA A 147 16.92 14.16 -3.64
C ALA A 147 15.79 15.19 -3.75
N ILE A 148 15.44 15.86 -2.64
CA ILE A 148 14.39 16.87 -2.56
C ILE A 148 14.97 18.17 -2.03
N ILE A 149 14.61 19.28 -2.68
CA ILE A 149 14.93 20.64 -2.24
C ILE A 149 13.77 21.24 -1.43
N PRO A 150 14.03 22.18 -0.50
CA PRO A 150 12.97 22.95 0.11
C PRO A 150 12.23 23.79 -0.95
N LEU A 151 10.91 23.88 -0.81
CA LEU A 151 10.03 24.57 -1.74
C LEU A 151 9.70 26.00 -1.29
N ASP A 152 10.09 26.40 -0.08
CA ASP A 152 9.70 27.71 0.50
C ASP A 152 10.03 28.88 -0.43
N ASP A 153 11.22 28.91 -1.04
CA ASP A 153 11.64 29.97 -1.96
C ASP A 153 10.80 29.97 -3.25
N LEU A 154 10.54 28.78 -3.83
CA LEU A 154 9.67 28.63 -5.00
C LEU A 154 8.23 29.05 -4.69
N MET A 155 7.74 28.76 -3.50
CA MET A 155 6.40 29.12 -3.06
C MET A 155 6.23 30.63 -2.84
N GLN A 156 7.30 31.32 -2.44
CA GLN A 156 7.32 32.75 -2.16
C GLN A 156 7.71 33.62 -3.36
N ASP A 157 8.12 33.00 -4.47
CA ASP A 157 8.51 33.71 -5.67
C ASP A 157 7.38 34.63 -6.17
N PRO A 158 7.66 35.91 -6.47
CA PRO A 158 6.62 36.87 -6.84
C PRO A 158 5.95 36.57 -8.19
N ASP A 159 6.63 35.86 -9.09
CA ASP A 159 6.18 35.59 -10.46
C ASP A 159 5.55 34.20 -10.58
N ILE A 160 6.07 33.19 -9.87
CA ILE A 160 5.63 31.78 -9.98
C ILE A 160 5.14 31.17 -8.66
N GLY A 161 5.16 31.91 -7.56
CA GLY A 161 4.81 31.42 -6.24
C GLY A 161 3.33 31.09 -6.05
N LEU A 162 3.05 30.38 -4.97
CA LEU A 162 1.69 29.99 -4.60
C LEU A 162 0.95 31.18 -4.00
N ARG A 163 0.16 31.87 -4.81
CA ARG A 163 -0.71 32.96 -4.37
C ARG A 163 -1.84 32.41 -3.51
N THR A 164 -1.78 32.65 -2.20
CA THR A 164 -2.78 32.18 -1.22
C THR A 164 -4.03 33.05 -1.14
N THR A 165 -4.09 34.16 -1.90
CA THR A 165 -5.03 35.26 -1.68
C THR A 165 -6.33 35.22 -2.47
N ASP A 166 -6.44 34.38 -3.52
CA ASP A 166 -7.51 34.55 -4.52
C ASP A 166 -8.60 33.46 -4.45
N GLY A 167 -8.75 32.80 -3.30
CA GLY A 167 -9.70 31.68 -3.11
C GLY A 167 -9.31 30.37 -3.81
N ALA A 168 -8.23 30.39 -4.60
CA ALA A 168 -7.62 29.25 -5.29
C ALA A 168 -6.36 28.70 -4.59
N GLY A 169 -6.05 29.19 -3.38
CA GLY A 169 -4.88 28.79 -2.61
C GLY A 169 -4.94 27.33 -2.14
N ILE A 170 -3.78 26.71 -1.96
CA ILE A 170 -3.68 25.39 -1.31
C ILE A 170 -4.10 25.56 0.15
N PHE A 171 -5.09 24.80 0.60
CA PHE A 171 -5.46 24.75 2.02
C PHE A 171 -4.25 24.42 2.88
N ASN A 172 -4.03 25.15 3.98
CA ASN A 172 -2.85 24.94 4.85
C ASN A 172 -2.67 23.47 5.29
N ALA A 173 -3.76 22.71 5.44
CA ALA A 173 -3.71 21.28 5.77
C ALA A 173 -3.00 20.40 4.71
N PHE A 174 -2.75 20.92 3.51
CA PHE A 174 -2.05 20.24 2.40
C PHE A 174 -0.57 20.69 2.28
N ILE A 175 -0.13 21.59 3.14
CA ILE A 175 1.26 22.07 3.21
C ILE A 175 1.89 21.46 4.47
N ASP A 176 2.73 20.44 4.27
CA ASP A 176 3.50 19.82 5.36
C ASP A 176 4.76 20.63 5.64
N ARG A 177 4.89 21.10 6.89
CA ARG A 177 6.13 21.67 7.43
C ARG A 177 6.80 20.63 8.30
N TYR A 178 8.08 20.35 8.01
CA TYR A 178 8.81 19.27 8.68
C TYR A 178 9.67 19.83 9.82
N PRO A 179 9.28 19.69 11.11
CA PRO A 179 10.00 20.31 12.23
C PRO A 179 11.47 19.87 12.33
N GLN A 180 11.73 18.59 12.08
CA GLN A 180 13.06 17.99 12.08
C GLN A 180 13.96 18.46 10.93
N PHE A 181 13.40 19.20 9.96
CA PHE A 181 14.12 19.77 8.81
C PHE A 181 13.88 21.29 8.74
N ASN A 182 14.12 21.99 9.86
CA ASN A 182 14.05 23.44 9.97
C ASN A 182 12.67 24.04 9.64
N HIS A 183 11.58 23.32 9.90
CA HIS A 183 10.20 23.75 9.63
C HIS A 183 9.91 24.17 8.17
N ARG A 184 10.73 23.68 7.23
CA ARG A 184 10.60 23.95 5.79
C ARG A 184 9.56 23.04 5.14
N VAL A 185 9.08 23.45 3.97
CA VAL A 185 8.18 22.69 3.11
C VAL A 185 9.04 21.95 2.09
N TYR A 186 8.89 20.63 2.00
CA TYR A 186 9.63 19.80 1.05
C TYR A 186 8.74 19.10 0.03
N SER A 187 7.43 19.19 0.20
CA SER A 187 6.46 18.54 -0.68
C SER A 187 5.12 19.25 -0.63
N LEU A 188 4.35 19.14 -1.70
CA LEU A 188 2.96 19.54 -1.75
C LEU A 188 2.10 18.30 -1.91
N ALA A 189 1.05 18.17 -1.09
CA ALA A 189 0.16 17.03 -1.17
C ALA A 189 -0.87 17.24 -2.31
N PRO A 190 -0.87 16.42 -3.37
CA PRO A 190 -1.88 16.54 -4.43
C PRO A 190 -3.27 16.06 -3.97
N ALA A 191 -3.31 15.29 -2.88
CA ALA A 191 -4.51 14.80 -2.21
C ALA A 191 -4.20 14.50 -0.74
N ARG A 192 -5.24 14.52 0.10
CA ARG A 192 -5.21 14.00 1.46
C ARG A 192 -6.28 12.91 1.58
N GLN A 193 -5.97 11.88 2.33
CA GLN A 193 -6.92 10.84 2.69
C GLN A 193 -7.15 10.93 4.20
N MET A 194 -8.40 10.72 4.60
CA MET A 194 -8.79 10.62 6.00
C MET A 194 -9.37 9.23 6.25
N GLN A 195 -9.01 8.65 7.38
CA GLN A 195 -9.61 7.41 7.83
C GLN A 195 -10.94 7.74 8.50
N VAL A 196 -12.00 7.11 8.03
CA VAL A 196 -13.35 7.26 8.57
C VAL A 196 -13.97 5.88 8.78
N MET A 197 -14.86 5.78 9.76
CA MET A 197 -15.67 4.58 9.96
C MET A 197 -17.03 4.80 9.32
N PHE A 198 -17.38 3.96 8.36
CA PHE A 198 -18.75 3.84 7.86
C PHE A 198 -19.50 2.82 8.72
N TYR A 199 -20.78 3.08 8.99
CA TYR A 199 -21.63 2.18 9.76
C TYR A 199 -22.98 1.99 9.06
N ASN A 200 -23.59 0.86 9.31
CA ASN A 200 -24.92 0.48 8.87
C ASN A 200 -25.97 0.90 9.93
N ALA A 201 -26.62 2.03 9.69
CA ALA A 201 -27.61 2.59 10.60
C ALA A 201 -28.79 1.63 10.89
N ASP A 202 -29.19 0.78 9.94
CA ASP A 202 -30.26 -0.19 10.15
C ASP A 202 -29.84 -1.29 11.12
N LEU A 203 -28.59 -1.76 11.02
CA LEU A 203 -28.06 -2.77 11.93
C LEU A 203 -27.91 -2.21 13.35
N LEU A 204 -27.39 -0.98 13.50
CA LEU A 204 -27.34 -0.30 14.79
C LEU A 204 -28.75 -0.17 15.39
N LYS A 205 -29.73 0.30 14.60
CA LYS A 205 -31.12 0.45 15.03
C LYS A 205 -31.73 -0.90 15.45
N SER A 206 -31.45 -1.97 14.71
CA SER A 206 -31.94 -3.33 15.03
C SER A 206 -31.38 -3.88 16.35
N ALA A 207 -30.21 -3.39 16.77
CA ALA A 207 -29.58 -3.67 18.05
C ALA A 207 -29.97 -2.67 19.16
N GLY A 208 -30.93 -1.77 18.89
CA GLY A 208 -31.38 -0.77 19.85
C GLY A 208 -30.41 0.41 20.05
N ILE A 209 -29.45 0.59 19.14
CA ILE A 209 -28.44 1.65 19.20
C ILE A 209 -28.90 2.81 18.33
N SER A 210 -29.11 3.98 18.94
CA SER A 210 -29.65 5.17 18.25
C SER A 210 -28.59 6.11 17.70
N LYS A 211 -27.33 5.98 18.14
CA LYS A 211 -26.19 6.82 17.72
C LYS A 211 -24.91 5.98 17.64
N PRO A 212 -23.98 6.32 16.73
CA PRO A 212 -22.66 5.69 16.72
C PRO A 212 -21.92 5.95 18.05
N PRO A 213 -21.02 5.06 18.46
CA PRO A 213 -20.25 5.21 19.70
C PRO A 213 -19.25 6.38 19.59
N GLU A 214 -19.10 7.14 20.67
CA GLU A 214 -18.18 8.29 20.75
C GLU A 214 -16.89 7.95 21.52
N THR A 215 -16.91 6.85 22.29
CA THR A 215 -15.75 6.35 23.03
C THR A 215 -15.39 4.92 22.67
N TRP A 216 -14.15 4.51 22.95
CA TRP A 216 -13.69 3.14 22.71
C TRP A 216 -14.43 2.10 23.55
N ASP A 217 -14.85 2.45 24.77
CA ASP A 217 -15.64 1.57 25.62
C ASP A 217 -17.08 1.42 25.11
N GLU A 218 -17.67 2.51 24.60
CA GLU A 218 -18.94 2.45 23.87
C GLU A 218 -18.83 1.60 22.62
N PHE A 219 -17.74 1.76 21.86
CA PHE A 219 -17.49 0.97 20.66
C PHE A 219 -17.44 -0.52 20.97
N THR A 220 -16.71 -0.94 22.02
CA THR A 220 -16.71 -2.34 22.47
C THR A 220 -18.10 -2.82 22.90
N ARG A 221 -18.88 -2.00 23.61
CA ARG A 221 -20.26 -2.34 24.00
C ARG A 221 -21.20 -2.49 22.80
N VAL A 222 -21.12 -1.58 21.83
CA VAL A 222 -21.85 -1.65 20.56
C VAL A 222 -21.50 -2.92 19.82
N CYS A 223 -20.21 -3.23 19.72
CA CYS A 223 -19.75 -4.46 19.09
C CYS A 223 -20.26 -5.72 19.77
N ALA A 224 -20.28 -5.75 21.10
CA ALA A 224 -20.83 -6.87 21.85
C ALA A 224 -22.34 -7.07 21.59
N ALA A 225 -23.10 -5.98 21.42
CA ALA A 225 -24.55 -6.04 21.19
C ALA A 225 -24.92 -6.48 19.77
N ILE A 226 -24.12 -6.10 18.77
CA ILE A 226 -24.48 -6.28 17.36
C ILE A 226 -23.92 -7.57 16.73
N SER A 227 -22.77 -8.04 17.22
CA SER A 227 -22.05 -9.15 16.61
C SER A 227 -22.82 -10.47 16.78
N LYS A 228 -23.06 -11.14 15.65
CA LYS A 228 -23.68 -12.46 15.54
C LYS A 228 -22.90 -13.30 14.52
N PRO A 229 -21.63 -13.64 14.80
CA PRO A 229 -20.82 -14.39 13.86
C PRO A 229 -21.41 -15.79 13.59
N PRO A 230 -21.28 -16.31 12.35
CA PRO A 230 -20.55 -15.71 11.22
C PRO A 230 -21.38 -14.74 10.37
N ASP A 231 -22.63 -14.45 10.74
CA ASP A 231 -23.58 -13.73 9.89
C ASP A 231 -23.39 -12.21 9.93
N ILE A 232 -23.15 -11.66 11.13
CA ILE A 232 -22.94 -10.23 11.35
C ILE A 232 -21.70 -10.03 12.22
N PHE A 233 -20.74 -9.25 11.74
CA PHE A 233 -19.64 -8.74 12.55
C PHE A 233 -19.87 -7.24 12.82
N CYS A 234 -19.33 -6.74 13.93
CA CYS A 234 -19.41 -5.31 14.26
C CYS A 234 -18.65 -4.45 13.25
N TYR A 235 -17.43 -4.85 12.87
CA TYR A 235 -16.63 -4.09 11.92
C TYR A 235 -15.65 -4.99 11.18
N ALA A 236 -15.28 -4.57 9.97
CA ALA A 236 -14.17 -5.15 9.24
C ALA A 236 -12.88 -4.43 9.60
N LEU A 237 -11.80 -5.19 9.75
CA LEU A 237 -10.48 -4.66 10.14
C LEU A 237 -9.46 -5.00 9.06
N ASP A 238 -8.77 -4.00 8.52
CA ASP A 238 -7.53 -4.25 7.78
C ASP A 238 -6.35 -4.28 8.77
N LEU A 239 -5.57 -5.35 8.71
CA LEU A 239 -4.41 -5.53 9.58
C LEU A 239 -3.21 -4.90 8.89
N ASN A 240 -3.08 -3.58 9.05
CA ASN A 240 -1.99 -2.79 8.51
C ASN A 240 -1.46 -1.78 9.55
N ALA A 241 -0.27 -1.21 9.28
CA ALA A 241 0.37 -0.28 10.19
C ALA A 241 -0.38 1.05 10.34
N SER A 242 -1.08 1.51 9.30
CA SER A 242 -1.84 2.76 9.29
C SER A 242 -3.07 2.69 10.17
N ASP A 243 -3.84 1.60 10.10
CA ASP A 243 -5.03 1.37 10.94
C ASP A 243 -4.64 1.25 12.41
N PHE A 244 -3.51 0.59 12.69
CA PHE A 244 -2.94 0.56 14.03
C PHE A 244 -2.57 1.98 14.50
N ALA A 245 -1.83 2.74 13.69
CA ALA A 245 -1.44 4.11 14.02
C ALA A 245 -2.65 5.02 14.29
N ALA A 246 -3.67 4.97 13.42
CA ALA A 246 -4.91 5.72 13.58
C ALA A 246 -5.61 5.39 14.91
N SER A 247 -5.64 4.11 15.29
CA SER A 247 -6.20 3.64 16.56
C SER A 247 -5.42 4.19 17.77
N VAL A 248 -4.09 4.29 17.68
CA VAL A 248 -3.25 4.91 18.74
C VAL A 248 -3.51 6.42 18.83
N TYR A 249 -3.51 7.13 17.71
CA TYR A 249 -3.75 8.58 17.67
C TYR A 249 -5.14 8.96 18.19
N ALA A 250 -6.16 8.19 17.84
CA ALA A 250 -7.52 8.37 18.33
C ALA A 250 -7.68 8.07 19.84
N ARG A 251 -6.65 7.54 20.50
CA ARG A 251 -6.55 7.40 21.97
C ARG A 251 -5.65 8.47 22.60
N GLY A 252 -5.24 9.49 21.83
CA GLY A 252 -4.30 10.52 22.28
C GLY A 252 -2.87 10.03 22.46
N GLY A 253 -2.53 8.86 21.90
CA GLY A 253 -1.17 8.34 21.90
C GLY A 253 -0.34 8.87 20.75
N GLU A 254 0.96 8.62 20.82
CA GLU A 254 1.93 8.87 19.75
C GLU A 254 2.73 7.59 19.49
N LEU A 255 3.23 7.42 18.27
CA LEU A 255 4.11 6.30 17.92
C LEU A 255 5.60 6.65 18.03
N ILE A 256 5.90 7.93 17.84
CA ILE A 256 7.24 8.52 17.92
C ILE A 256 7.09 9.93 18.47
N SER A 257 8.04 10.39 19.29
CA SER A 257 8.04 11.78 19.77
C SER A 257 8.15 12.78 18.62
N ALA A 258 7.69 14.01 18.84
CA ALA A 258 7.72 15.08 17.85
C ALA A 258 9.12 15.39 17.28
N ASP A 259 10.18 15.18 18.06
CA ASP A 259 11.57 15.34 17.63
C ASP A 259 12.16 14.10 16.91
N ALA A 260 11.35 13.06 16.73
CA ALA A 260 11.69 11.77 16.15
C ALA A 260 12.83 11.02 16.87
N LYS A 261 13.10 11.32 18.15
CA LYS A 261 14.19 10.67 18.92
C LYS A 261 13.75 9.55 19.85
N THR A 262 12.47 9.51 20.22
CA THR A 262 11.94 8.52 21.15
C THR A 262 10.83 7.71 20.49
N VAL A 263 10.94 6.38 20.55
CA VAL A 263 9.92 5.46 20.06
C VAL A 263 8.88 5.20 21.17
N ALA A 264 7.60 5.29 20.84
CA ALA A 264 6.48 5.16 21.77
C ALA A 264 5.50 4.02 21.42
N PHE A 265 5.93 3.04 20.61
CA PHE A 265 5.12 1.89 20.18
C PHE A 265 4.54 1.05 21.32
N ASN A 266 5.18 1.04 22.49
CA ASN A 266 4.75 0.30 23.68
C ASN A 266 4.03 1.18 24.72
N SER A 267 3.63 2.39 24.34
CA SER A 267 2.86 3.28 25.21
C SER A 267 1.50 2.67 25.57
N LYS A 268 0.90 3.16 26.67
CA LYS A 268 -0.42 2.69 27.11
C LYS A 268 -1.49 2.76 25.98
N PRO A 269 -1.64 3.88 25.24
CA PRO A 269 -2.60 3.94 24.13
C PRO A 269 -2.36 2.90 23.03
N ALA A 270 -1.08 2.60 22.73
CA ALA A 270 -0.71 1.58 21.76
C ALA A 270 -1.03 0.17 22.23
N LEU A 271 -0.76 -0.13 23.51
CA LEU A 271 -1.13 -1.41 24.12
C LEU A 271 -2.65 -1.58 24.21
N ASP A 272 -3.39 -0.53 24.57
CA ASP A 272 -4.85 -0.55 24.63
C ASP A 272 -5.46 -0.81 23.24
N ALA A 273 -4.91 -0.20 22.18
CA ALA A 273 -5.34 -0.42 20.80
C ALA A 273 -5.13 -1.89 20.36
N LEU A 274 -3.93 -2.45 20.59
CA LEU A 274 -3.65 -3.85 20.26
C LEU A 274 -4.50 -4.82 21.08
N THR A 275 -4.70 -4.52 22.36
CA THR A 275 -5.51 -5.34 23.26
C THR A 275 -6.97 -5.37 22.80
N GLN A 276 -7.54 -4.21 22.46
CA GLN A 276 -8.91 -4.14 21.93
C GLN A 276 -9.03 -4.91 20.60
N ILE A 277 -8.08 -4.74 19.67
CA ILE A 277 -8.07 -5.45 18.38
C ILE A 277 -8.04 -6.97 18.62
N LYS A 278 -7.12 -7.44 19.46
CA LYS A 278 -6.98 -8.86 19.81
C LYS A 278 -8.28 -9.40 20.43
N ASP A 279 -8.84 -8.68 21.38
CA ASP A 279 -10.07 -9.08 22.07
C ASP A 279 -11.26 -9.13 21.10
N HIS A 280 -11.41 -8.12 20.23
CA HIS A 280 -12.49 -8.06 19.26
C HIS A 280 -12.38 -9.19 18.22
N LEU A 281 -11.17 -9.51 17.76
CA LEU A 281 -10.96 -10.67 16.88
C LEU A 281 -11.29 -11.98 17.60
N THR A 282 -10.86 -12.14 18.86
CA THR A 282 -11.08 -13.37 19.65
C THR A 282 -12.57 -13.57 19.98
N LYS A 283 -13.30 -12.49 20.25
CA LYS A 283 -14.74 -12.52 20.55
C LYS A 283 -15.61 -12.60 19.29
N GLY A 284 -15.02 -12.55 18.10
CA GLY A 284 -15.75 -12.57 16.82
C GLY A 284 -16.51 -11.26 16.54
N TYR A 285 -16.07 -10.14 17.11
CA TYR A 285 -16.64 -8.82 16.84
C TYR A 285 -16.07 -8.21 15.57
N ALA A 286 -14.78 -8.47 15.31
CA ALA A 286 -14.08 -7.99 14.13
C ALA A 286 -13.77 -9.15 13.18
N VAL A 287 -13.73 -8.85 11.87
CA VAL A 287 -13.27 -9.81 10.85
C VAL A 287 -12.13 -9.19 10.02
N PRO A 288 -11.01 -9.91 9.80
CA PRO A 288 -9.95 -9.44 8.93
C PRO A 288 -10.40 -9.37 7.47
N THR A 289 -10.15 -8.24 6.81
CA THR A 289 -10.53 -8.04 5.39
C THR A 289 -9.90 -9.06 4.44
N LYS A 290 -8.65 -9.46 4.69
CA LYS A 290 -7.86 -10.32 3.80
C LYS A 290 -8.17 -11.82 3.87
N ILE A 291 -8.93 -12.27 4.87
CA ILE A 291 -9.15 -13.72 5.10
C ILE A 291 -10.50 -14.18 4.57
N ALA A 292 -11.56 -13.38 4.72
CA ALA A 292 -12.92 -13.85 4.49
C ALA A 292 -13.91 -12.78 3.97
N PHE A 293 -13.44 -11.59 3.60
CA PHE A 293 -14.32 -10.42 3.51
C PHE A 293 -14.09 -9.58 2.24
N GLN A 294 -15.12 -9.42 1.42
CA GLN A 294 -15.09 -8.53 0.25
C GLN A 294 -15.73 -7.19 0.64
N ALA A 295 -14.91 -6.25 1.12
CA ALA A 295 -15.39 -5.18 1.97
C ALA A 295 -16.57 -4.33 1.48
N PRO A 296 -16.64 -3.91 0.20
CA PRO A 296 -17.81 -3.18 -0.29
C PRO A 296 -19.07 -4.07 -0.35
N LEU A 297 -18.90 -5.33 -0.77
CA LEU A 297 -20.01 -6.24 -1.03
C LEU A 297 -20.63 -6.75 0.26
N ASP A 298 -19.82 -7.17 1.23
CA ASP A 298 -20.33 -7.68 2.49
C ASP A 298 -20.91 -6.57 3.38
N PHE A 299 -20.37 -5.35 3.31
CA PHE A 299 -21.00 -4.17 3.91
C PHE A 299 -22.37 -3.88 3.26
N ALA A 300 -22.45 -3.89 1.92
CA ALA A 300 -23.71 -3.71 1.19
C ALA A 300 -24.75 -4.80 1.51
N ASN A 301 -24.30 -6.03 1.74
CA ASN A 301 -25.13 -7.16 2.14
C ASN A 301 -25.45 -7.21 3.65
N ARG A 302 -25.14 -6.15 4.40
CA ARG A 302 -25.44 -6.02 5.83
C ARG A 302 -24.81 -7.12 6.70
N LYS A 303 -23.60 -7.57 6.35
CA LYS A 303 -22.80 -8.46 7.18
C LYS A 303 -21.87 -7.71 8.15
N ILE A 304 -21.68 -6.41 7.93
CA ILE A 304 -20.94 -5.51 8.83
C ILE A 304 -21.84 -4.37 9.26
N ALA A 305 -21.77 -4.07 10.56
CA ALA A 305 -22.52 -3.00 11.21
C ALA A 305 -21.98 -1.60 10.94
#